data_AF-A0A6M0L1S5-F1
#
_entry.id   AF-A0A6M0L1S5-F1
#
_cell.length_a   1.000
_cell.length_b   1.000
_cell.length_c   1.000
_cell.angle_alpha   90.00
_cell.angle_beta   90.00
_cell.angle_gamma   90.00
#
_symmetry.space_group_name_H-M   'P 1'
#
loop_
_entity.id
_entity.type
_entity.pdbx_description
1 polymer ?
#
loop_
_entity_poly.entity_id
_entity_poly.type
_entity_poly.pdbx_seq_one_letter_code
_entity_poly.pdbx_strand_id
1 'polypeptide(L)'
;SSFGKYKKLYAKGDLIFTKTGIRGPVVLDFSREITPLLSKFDEVPLLMNLTKGMNEEQIRTLLKNLLAKNPNHTTLSLVKTLLPESIAVELCRLSNASPTLTLAKLSGVARDRLIKLLAWTPLTITGHDGFKMAMITRGGVSLKEIDPKTMQSRKIKGLYFCGEVMNLDGPCGGYNLQWAFSSGYLAGSQKA
;
A
#
# COMPACT_ATOMS: atom_id res chain seq x y z
N SER A 1 0.90 -27.27 17.91
CA SER A 1 1.64 -26.69 16.77
C SER A 1 1.47 -25.17 16.81
N SER A 2 2.49 -24.50 17.33
CA SER A 2 2.48 -23.09 17.72
C SER A 2 2.95 -22.17 16.58
N PHE A 3 2.04 -21.85 15.65
CA PHE A 3 2.17 -20.65 14.82
C PHE A 3 1.42 -19.53 15.53
N GLY A 4 2.16 -18.59 16.14
CA GLY A 4 1.58 -17.44 16.83
C GLY A 4 0.66 -16.64 15.91
N LYS A 5 -0.42 -16.07 16.47
CA LYS A 5 -1.39 -15.21 15.76
C LYS A 5 -0.64 -14.12 14.96
N TYR A 6 -0.45 -14.34 13.66
CA TYR A 6 0.06 -13.30 12.77
C TYR A 6 -0.94 -12.14 12.81
N LYS A 7 -0.44 -10.94 13.14
CA LYS A 7 -1.20 -9.69 13.06
C LYS A 7 -1.74 -9.61 11.63
N LYS A 8 -3.06 -9.50 11.44
CA LYS A 8 -3.65 -9.28 10.10
C LYS A 8 -3.23 -7.89 9.63
N LEU A 9 -2.10 -7.82 8.94
CA LEU A 9 -1.60 -6.59 8.35
C LEU A 9 -2.48 -6.24 7.14
N TYR A 10 -3.02 -5.03 7.13
CA TYR A 10 -3.87 -4.53 6.06
C TYR A 10 -3.69 -3.02 5.92
N ALA A 11 -3.64 -2.53 4.69
CA ALA A 11 -3.62 -1.12 4.36
C ALA A 11 -4.54 -0.86 3.15
N LYS A 12 -5.12 0.35 3.10
CA LYS A 12 -5.99 0.80 2.02
C LYS A 12 -5.58 2.20 1.59
N GLY A 13 -5.45 2.40 0.28
CA GLY A 13 -5.11 3.69 -0.31
C GLY A 13 -4.68 3.52 -1.76
N ASP A 14 -4.15 4.59 -2.33
CA ASP A 14 -3.74 4.62 -3.73
C ASP A 14 -2.39 3.93 -3.94
N LEU A 15 -2.29 3.22 -5.06
CA LEU A 15 -1.12 2.46 -5.51
C LEU A 15 -0.82 2.78 -6.97
N ILE A 16 0.47 2.79 -7.30
CA ILE A 16 1.00 3.02 -8.64
C ILE A 16 1.90 1.84 -9.01
N PHE A 17 1.65 1.24 -10.18
CA PHE A 17 2.57 0.28 -10.77
C PHE A 17 3.71 1.01 -11.47
N THR A 18 4.93 0.51 -11.27
CA THR A 18 6.15 1.02 -11.88
C THR A 18 6.91 -0.13 -12.56
N LYS A 19 7.95 0.20 -13.32
CA LYS A 19 8.78 -0.83 -13.97
C LYS A 19 9.47 -1.79 -12.99
N THR A 20 9.69 -1.36 -11.74
CA THR A 20 10.47 -2.10 -10.74
C THR A 20 9.63 -2.58 -9.56
N GLY A 21 8.31 -2.39 -9.58
CA GLY A 21 7.43 -2.81 -8.50
C GLY A 21 6.24 -1.86 -8.30
N ILE A 22 5.77 -1.76 -7.06
CA ILE A 22 4.63 -0.92 -6.66
C ILE A 22 5.09 0.25 -5.80
N ARG A 23 4.42 1.40 -5.96
CA ARG A 23 4.63 2.63 -5.17
C ARG A 23 3.28 3.23 -4.80
N GLY A 24 3.32 4.38 -4.13
CA GLY A 24 2.13 5.15 -3.74
C GLY A 24 1.95 5.22 -2.22
N PRO A 25 1.01 6.06 -1.74
CA PRO A 25 0.80 6.28 -0.31
C PRO A 25 0.58 4.99 0.47
N VAL A 26 -0.24 4.08 -0.05
CA VAL A 26 -0.53 2.81 0.65
C VAL A 26 0.70 1.91 0.77
N VAL A 27 1.58 1.94 -0.23
CA VAL A 27 2.82 1.14 -0.22
C VAL A 27 3.80 1.72 0.80
N LEU A 28 3.90 3.05 0.90
CA LEU A 28 4.74 3.72 1.89
C LEU A 28 4.28 3.39 3.32
N ASP A 29 2.98 3.51 3.58
CA ASP A 29 2.40 3.20 4.89
C ASP A 29 2.62 1.73 5.25
N PHE A 30 2.40 0.82 4.29
CA PHE A 30 2.51 -0.62 4.51
C PHE A 30 3.96 -1.11 4.60
N SER A 31 4.92 -0.45 3.94
CA SER A 31 6.34 -0.81 3.96
C SER A 31 6.92 -0.87 5.37
N ARG A 32 6.36 -0.09 6.32
CA ARG A 32 6.77 -0.04 7.73
C ARG A 32 6.62 -1.40 8.44
N GLU A 33 5.61 -2.17 8.04
CA GLU A 33 5.30 -3.49 8.59
C GLU A 33 5.95 -4.62 7.77
N ILE A 34 6.13 -4.42 6.46
CA ILE A 34 6.68 -5.43 5.55
C ILE A 34 8.22 -5.51 5.61
N THR A 35 8.92 -4.38 5.79
CA THR A 35 10.40 -4.36 5.77
C THR A 35 11.04 -5.31 6.79
N PRO A 36 10.60 -5.37 8.08
CA PRO A 36 11.15 -6.33 9.04
C PRO A 36 10.85 -7.79 8.70
N LEU A 37 9.72 -8.06 8.04
CA LEU A 37 9.35 -9.40 7.59
C LEU A 37 10.23 -9.83 6.41
N LEU A 38 10.48 -8.92 5.47
CA LEU A 38 11.34 -9.18 4.33
C LEU A 38 12.78 -9.48 4.77
N SER A 39 13.33 -8.74 5.73
CA SER A 39 14.66 -9.04 6.28
C SER A 39 14.77 -10.40 6.98
N LYS A 40 13.64 -11.00 7.37
CA LYS A 40 13.60 -12.30 8.05
C LYS A 40 13.32 -13.47 7.13
N PHE A 41 12.52 -13.26 6.08
CA PHE A 41 11.96 -14.32 5.25
C PHE A 41 12.34 -14.23 3.76
N ASP A 42 13.15 -13.23 3.37
CA ASP A 42 13.59 -12.89 2.00
C ASP A 42 12.47 -12.51 1.02
N GLU A 43 11.28 -13.11 1.17
CA GLU A 43 10.09 -12.82 0.41
C GLU A 43 8.86 -12.71 1.33
N VAL A 44 7.92 -11.82 0.95
CA VAL A 44 6.65 -11.66 1.65
C VAL A 44 5.49 -11.73 0.66
N PRO A 45 4.64 -12.77 0.72
CA PRO A 45 3.45 -12.84 -0.11
C PRO A 45 2.41 -11.81 0.35
N LEU A 46 1.75 -11.16 -0.62
CA LEU A 46 0.65 -10.24 -0.37
C LEU A 46 -0.54 -10.56 -1.29
N LEU A 47 -1.74 -10.20 -0.82
CA LEU A 47 -2.96 -10.22 -1.62
C LEU A 47 -3.45 -8.79 -1.78
N MET A 48 -3.63 -8.38 -3.03
CA MET A 48 -4.07 -7.05 -3.39
C MET A 48 -5.52 -7.09 -3.89
N ASN A 49 -6.36 -6.20 -3.35
CA ASN A 49 -7.72 -6.00 -3.86
C ASN A 49 -7.77 -4.72 -4.68
N LEU A 50 -7.88 -4.86 -6.00
CA LEU A 50 -7.97 -3.72 -6.92
C LEU A 50 -9.42 -3.25 -7.13
N THR A 51 -10.40 -4.01 -6.62
CA THR A 51 -11.84 -3.76 -6.76
C THR A 51 -12.44 -3.02 -5.56
N LYS A 52 -11.67 -2.10 -4.95
CA LYS A 52 -12.12 -1.27 -3.81
C LYS A 52 -12.64 -2.07 -2.60
N GLY A 53 -12.15 -3.28 -2.39
CA GLY A 53 -12.52 -4.16 -1.27
C GLY A 53 -13.66 -5.13 -1.57
N MET A 54 -14.11 -5.24 -2.83
CA MET A 54 -15.11 -6.24 -3.19
C MET A 54 -14.58 -7.66 -3.03
N ASN A 55 -15.38 -8.55 -2.45
CA ASN A 55 -15.11 -9.98 -2.42
C ASN A 55 -15.61 -10.68 -3.71
N GLU A 56 -15.30 -11.98 -3.85
CA GLU A 56 -15.66 -12.77 -5.02
C GLU A 56 -17.17 -12.76 -5.33
N GLU A 57 -18.03 -12.88 -4.31
CA GLU A 57 -19.49 -12.90 -4.48
C GLU A 57 -20.05 -11.56 -4.92
N GLN A 58 -19.49 -10.46 -4.40
CA GLN A 58 -19.83 -9.10 -4.84
C GLN A 58 -19.43 -8.88 -6.30
N ILE A 59 -18.26 -9.37 -6.70
CA ILE A 59 -17.79 -9.30 -8.10
C ILE A 59 -18.69 -10.16 -9.00
N ARG A 60 -19.03 -11.39 -8.61
CA ARG A 60 -19.97 -12.26 -9.34
C ARG A 60 -21.30 -11.56 -9.57
N THR A 61 -21.86 -10.97 -8.52
CA THR A 61 -23.15 -10.27 -8.57
C THR A 61 -23.08 -9.06 -9.49
N LEU A 62 -22.01 -8.25 -9.39
CA LEU A 62 -21.80 -7.11 -10.26
C LEU A 62 -21.72 -7.52 -11.73
N LEU A 63 -20.88 -8.51 -12.06
CA LEU A 63 -20.71 -8.99 -13.42
C LEU A 63 -22.02 -9.55 -13.99
N LYS A 64 -22.80 -10.28 -13.18
CA LYS A 64 -24.13 -10.78 -13.56
C LYS A 64 -25.09 -9.63 -13.89
N ASN A 65 -25.10 -8.57 -13.08
CA ASN A 65 -25.96 -7.41 -13.30
C ASN A 65 -25.56 -6.63 -14.56
N LEU A 66 -24.26 -6.51 -14.85
CA LEU A 66 -23.77 -5.87 -16.08
C LEU A 66 -24.17 -6.68 -17.33
N LEU A 67 -24.05 -8.00 -17.29
CA LEU A 67 -24.48 -8.89 -18.38
C LEU A 67 -25.99 -8.86 -18.60
N ALA A 68 -26.79 -8.74 -17.54
CA ALA A 68 -28.25 -8.63 -17.65
C ALA A 68 -28.68 -7.34 -18.37
N LYS A 69 -27.90 -6.25 -18.22
CA LYS A 69 -28.15 -4.98 -18.91
C LYS A 69 -27.69 -5.01 -20.37
N ASN A 70 -26.54 -5.64 -20.64
CA ASN A 70 -26.02 -5.76 -21.98
C ASN A 70 -25.27 -7.10 -22.16
N PRO A 71 -25.90 -8.11 -22.79
CA PRO A 71 -25.33 -9.45 -22.96
C PRO A 71 -24.10 -9.51 -23.87
N ASN A 72 -23.89 -8.47 -24.69
CA ASN A 72 -22.84 -8.45 -25.72
C ASN A 72 -21.50 -7.93 -25.21
N HIS A 73 -21.38 -7.61 -23.92
CA HIS A 73 -20.09 -7.20 -23.37
C HIS A 73 -19.06 -8.34 -23.45
N THR A 74 -17.91 -8.01 -24.02
CA THR A 74 -16.72 -8.85 -23.95
C THR A 74 -16.18 -8.87 -22.52
N THR A 75 -15.45 -9.92 -22.18
CA THR A 75 -14.81 -10.05 -20.86
C THR A 75 -13.94 -8.84 -20.56
N LEU A 76 -13.16 -8.38 -21.54
CA LEU A 76 -12.33 -7.19 -21.40
C LEU A 76 -13.16 -5.93 -21.12
N SER A 77 -14.26 -5.74 -21.86
CA SER A 77 -15.14 -4.58 -21.65
C SER A 77 -15.73 -4.54 -20.25
N LEU A 78 -16.03 -5.69 -19.65
CA LEU A 78 -16.54 -5.77 -18.28
C LEU A 78 -15.46 -5.47 -17.26
N VAL A 79 -14.27 -6.06 -17.41
CA VAL A 79 -13.18 -5.81 -16.46
C VAL A 79 -12.73 -4.35 -16.53
N LYS A 80 -12.78 -3.71 -17.71
CA LYS A 80 -12.52 -2.28 -17.89
C LYS A 80 -13.48 -1.36 -17.13
N THR A 81 -14.66 -1.82 -16.72
CA THR A 81 -15.55 -1.02 -15.85
C THR A 81 -15.06 -0.99 -14.40
N LEU A 82 -14.18 -1.92 -14.02
CA LEU A 82 -13.62 -2.04 -12.68
C LEU A 82 -12.20 -1.48 -12.60
N LEU A 83 -11.39 -1.72 -13.62
CA LEU A 83 -9.94 -1.51 -13.60
C LEU A 83 -9.45 -0.83 -14.89
N PRO A 84 -8.29 -0.15 -14.85
CA PRO A 84 -7.62 0.34 -16.05
C PRO A 84 -7.36 -0.79 -17.06
N GLU A 85 -7.36 -0.44 -18.34
CA GLU A 85 -7.24 -1.41 -19.45
C GLU A 85 -6.00 -2.30 -19.36
N SER A 86 -4.84 -1.73 -19.02
CA SER A 86 -3.58 -2.50 -18.89
C SER A 86 -3.70 -3.62 -17.85
N ILE A 87 -4.34 -3.34 -16.71
CA ILE A 87 -4.60 -4.33 -15.67
C ILE A 87 -5.66 -5.32 -16.12
N ALA A 88 -6.73 -4.84 -16.77
CA ALA A 88 -7.81 -5.69 -17.25
C ALA A 88 -7.31 -6.75 -18.24
N VAL A 89 -6.47 -6.36 -19.20
CA VAL A 89 -5.83 -7.27 -20.16
C VAL A 89 -4.97 -8.31 -19.44
N GLU A 90 -4.14 -7.87 -18.49
CA GLU A 90 -3.24 -8.78 -17.77
C GLU A 90 -3.98 -9.78 -16.89
N LEU A 91 -5.04 -9.35 -16.18
CA LEU A 91 -5.87 -10.26 -15.39
C LEU A 91 -6.65 -11.26 -16.25
N CYS A 92 -7.11 -10.85 -17.44
CA CYS A 92 -7.70 -11.78 -18.41
C CYS A 92 -6.68 -12.83 -18.86
N ARG A 93 -5.45 -12.41 -19.16
CA ARG A 93 -4.35 -13.30 -19.53
C ARG A 93 -4.02 -14.30 -18.43
N LEU A 94 -3.81 -13.83 -17.19
CA LEU A 94 -3.48 -14.67 -16.03
C LEU A 94 -4.58 -15.68 -15.66
N SER A 95 -5.83 -15.34 -15.93
CA SER A 95 -6.97 -16.24 -15.68
C SER A 95 -7.27 -17.20 -16.83
N ASN A 96 -6.55 -17.10 -17.96
CA ASN A 96 -6.90 -17.75 -19.23
C ASN A 96 -8.34 -17.40 -19.68
N ALA A 97 -8.83 -16.22 -19.33
CA ALA A 97 -10.11 -15.70 -19.78
C ALA A 97 -9.90 -14.94 -21.10
N SER A 98 -10.51 -15.42 -22.19
CA SER A 98 -10.40 -14.74 -23.47
C SER A 98 -10.99 -13.32 -23.42
N PRO A 99 -10.20 -12.27 -23.73
CA PRO A 99 -10.66 -10.88 -23.69
C PRO A 99 -11.83 -10.58 -24.62
N THR A 100 -11.93 -11.32 -25.74
CA THR A 100 -12.90 -11.09 -26.82
C THR A 100 -14.19 -11.88 -26.65
N LEU A 101 -14.17 -12.98 -25.88
CA LEU A 101 -15.36 -13.75 -25.56
C LEU A 101 -16.19 -13.05 -24.50
N THR A 102 -17.50 -13.31 -24.51
CA THR A 102 -18.39 -12.93 -23.41
C THR A 102 -18.14 -13.84 -22.21
N LEU A 103 -18.44 -13.36 -20.99
CA LEU A 103 -18.31 -14.15 -19.75
C LEU A 103 -19.07 -15.49 -19.79
N ALA A 104 -20.18 -15.56 -20.52
CA ALA A 104 -20.99 -16.77 -20.68
C ALA A 104 -20.31 -17.83 -21.57
N LYS A 105 -19.42 -17.40 -22.47
CA LYS A 105 -18.67 -18.28 -23.38
C LYS A 105 -17.33 -18.74 -22.79
N LEU A 106 -16.93 -18.22 -21.63
CA LEU A 106 -15.75 -18.70 -20.91
C LEU A 106 -16.03 -20.02 -20.20
N SER A 107 -14.98 -20.84 -20.03
CA SER A 107 -15.07 -22.00 -19.15
C SER A 107 -15.33 -21.57 -17.70
N GLY A 108 -16.04 -22.41 -16.94
CA GLY A 108 -16.31 -22.14 -15.53
C GLY A 108 -15.03 -21.91 -14.72
N VAL A 109 -13.97 -22.64 -15.06
CA VAL A 109 -12.64 -22.52 -14.42
C VAL A 109 -11.98 -21.18 -14.74
N ALA A 110 -11.97 -20.75 -16.01
CA ALA A 110 -11.37 -19.46 -16.39
C ALA A 110 -12.14 -18.29 -15.74
N ARG A 111 -13.47 -18.37 -15.72
CA ARG A 111 -14.32 -17.39 -15.06
C ARG A 111 -14.05 -17.31 -13.55
N ASP A 112 -13.95 -18.44 -12.88
CA ASP A 112 -13.67 -18.51 -11.45
C ASP A 112 -12.28 -17.92 -11.11
N ARG A 113 -11.26 -18.27 -11.92
CA ARG A 113 -9.92 -17.69 -11.78
C ARG A 113 -9.92 -16.18 -11.97
N LEU A 114 -10.64 -15.67 -12.97
CA LEU A 114 -10.75 -14.24 -13.21
C LEU A 114 -11.34 -13.52 -11.99
N ILE A 115 -12.45 -14.04 -11.44
CA ILE A 115 -13.10 -13.46 -10.26
C ILE A 115 -12.17 -13.46 -9.05
N LYS A 116 -11.46 -14.56 -8.81
CA LYS A 116 -10.47 -14.67 -7.72
C LYS A 116 -9.34 -13.66 -7.88
N LEU A 117 -8.79 -13.51 -9.08
CA LEU A 117 -7.73 -12.54 -9.35
C LEU A 117 -8.22 -11.09 -9.18
N LEU A 118 -9.45 -10.79 -9.59
CA LEU A 118 -10.04 -9.46 -9.39
C LEU A 118 -10.18 -9.11 -7.91
N ALA A 119 -10.63 -10.07 -7.09
CA ALA A 119 -10.75 -9.88 -5.65
C ALA A 119 -9.39 -9.83 -4.95
N TRP A 120 -8.49 -10.74 -5.33
CA TRP A 120 -7.26 -11.06 -4.59
C TRP A 120 -6.12 -11.37 -5.56
N THR A 121 -5.56 -10.33 -6.18
CA THR A 121 -4.38 -10.47 -7.04
C THR A 121 -3.17 -10.79 -6.15
N PRO A 122 -2.51 -11.96 -6.31
CA PRO A 122 -1.33 -12.29 -5.54
C PRO A 122 -0.11 -11.52 -6.07
N LEU A 123 0.70 -10.99 -5.16
CA LEU A 123 2.02 -10.44 -5.46
C LEU A 123 3.01 -10.94 -4.40
N THR A 124 4.29 -11.02 -4.77
CA THR A 124 5.38 -11.35 -3.84
C THR A 124 6.31 -10.16 -3.75
N ILE A 125 6.51 -9.65 -2.53
CA ILE A 125 7.52 -8.63 -2.27
C ILE A 125 8.86 -9.34 -2.10
N THR A 126 9.84 -8.99 -2.93
CA THR A 126 11.20 -9.56 -2.94
C THR A 126 12.28 -8.53 -2.63
N GLY A 127 11.89 -7.26 -2.42
CA GLY A 127 12.82 -6.15 -2.22
C GLY A 127 12.13 -4.85 -1.85
N HIS A 128 12.94 -3.85 -1.47
CA HIS A 128 12.51 -2.46 -1.32
C HIS A 128 13.62 -1.50 -1.79
N ASP A 129 13.27 -0.31 -2.26
CA ASP A 129 14.22 0.69 -2.83
C ASP A 129 15.17 1.32 -1.77
N GLY A 130 15.21 0.79 -0.55
CA GLY A 130 16.03 1.29 0.55
C GLY A 130 15.60 2.64 1.12
N PHE A 131 16.28 3.08 2.19
CA PHE A 131 16.02 4.34 2.89
C PHE A 131 16.25 5.59 2.02
N LYS A 132 17.09 5.50 0.97
CA LYS A 132 17.40 6.65 0.09
C LYS A 132 16.19 7.16 -0.70
N MET A 133 15.18 6.32 -0.92
CA MET A 133 13.93 6.68 -1.59
C MET A 133 12.75 6.77 -0.62
N ALA A 134 12.99 6.60 0.69
CA ALA A 134 11.96 6.75 1.69
C ALA A 134 11.66 8.26 1.86
N MET A 135 10.43 8.68 1.57
CA MET A 135 9.96 10.05 1.84
C MET A 135 9.95 10.41 3.34
N ILE A 136 10.18 9.42 4.22
CA ILE A 136 10.23 9.57 5.66
C ILE A 136 11.37 8.70 6.18
N THR A 137 12.36 9.34 6.76
CA THR A 137 13.50 8.64 7.38
C THR A 137 13.02 7.97 8.68
N ARG A 138 13.21 6.65 8.81
CA ARG A 138 12.97 5.95 10.09
C ARG A 138 14.24 6.04 10.91
N GLY A 139 14.18 6.72 12.05
CA GLY A 139 15.31 6.91 12.97
C GLY A 139 15.68 8.37 13.15
N GLY A 140 16.16 8.69 14.34
CA GLY A 140 16.47 10.05 14.78
C GLY A 140 16.78 10.06 16.27
N VAL A 141 17.00 11.24 16.83
CA VAL A 141 17.23 11.38 18.27
C VAL A 141 15.99 10.95 19.04
N SER A 142 16.19 10.07 20.02
CA SER A 142 15.11 9.52 20.85
C SER A 142 14.36 10.64 21.56
N LEU A 143 13.03 10.66 21.45
CA LEU A 143 12.17 11.65 22.11
C LEU A 143 12.31 11.63 23.64
N LYS A 144 12.75 10.50 24.22
CA LYS A 144 13.03 10.39 25.67
C LYS A 144 14.23 11.24 26.09
N GLU A 145 15.09 11.60 25.16
CA GLU A 145 16.32 12.37 25.40
C GLU A 145 16.14 13.87 25.11
N ILE A 146 14.92 14.29 24.79
CA ILE A 146 14.58 15.66 24.45
C ILE A 146 13.53 16.18 25.43
N ASP A 147 13.64 17.44 25.84
CA ASP A 147 12.57 18.12 26.57
C ASP A 147 11.49 18.60 25.58
N PRO A 148 10.25 18.11 25.67
CA PRO A 148 9.19 18.46 24.72
C PRO A 148 8.74 19.93 24.82
N LYS A 149 9.09 20.67 25.88
CA LYS A 149 8.72 22.08 26.04
C LYS A 149 9.75 23.03 25.44
N THR A 150 11.01 22.60 25.31
CA THR A 150 12.10 23.47 24.85
C THR A 150 12.81 22.94 23.62
N MET A 151 12.57 21.68 23.26
CA MET A 151 13.32 20.93 22.25
C MET A 151 14.82 20.74 22.59
N GLN A 152 15.23 21.02 23.82
CA GLN A 152 16.62 20.88 24.27
C GLN A 152 16.96 19.40 24.55
N SER A 153 18.20 19.02 24.27
CA SER A 153 18.75 17.75 24.74
C SER A 153 18.76 17.69 26.26
N ARG A 154 18.26 16.59 26.81
CA ARG A 154 18.37 16.28 28.25
C ARG A 154 19.79 15.88 28.66
N LYS A 155 20.66 15.56 27.69
CA LYS A 155 22.05 15.13 27.91
C LYS A 155 23.04 16.28 27.76
N ILE A 156 22.80 17.21 26.83
CA ILE A 156 23.71 18.30 26.50
C ILE A 156 22.98 19.63 26.58
N LYS A 157 23.32 20.45 27.57
CA LYS A 157 22.78 21.81 27.68
C LYS A 157 23.23 22.65 26.48
N GLY A 158 22.33 23.46 25.95
CA GLY A 158 22.58 24.32 24.78
C GLY A 158 22.45 23.61 23.42
N LEU A 159 22.24 22.29 23.39
CA LEU A 159 21.95 21.55 22.16
C LEU A 159 20.44 21.35 21.98
N TYR A 160 19.92 21.67 20.80
CA TYR A 160 18.49 21.56 20.48
C TYR A 160 18.28 20.73 19.21
N PHE A 161 17.15 20.04 19.14
CA PHE A 161 16.78 19.20 17.99
C PHE A 161 15.40 19.61 17.47
N CYS A 162 15.22 19.62 16.16
CA CYS A 162 13.94 19.93 15.54
C CYS A 162 13.78 19.22 14.19
N GLY A 163 12.54 19.10 13.72
CA GLY A 163 12.22 18.49 12.44
C GLY A 163 12.50 16.99 12.38
N GLU A 164 12.88 16.53 11.19
CA GLU A 164 12.97 15.10 10.85
C GLU A 164 14.20 14.40 11.48
N VAL A 165 15.11 15.15 12.11
CA VAL A 165 16.24 14.56 12.86
C VAL A 165 15.78 13.88 14.15
N MET A 166 14.58 14.23 14.64
CA MET A 166 13.96 13.61 15.81
C MET A 166 13.25 12.34 15.39
N ASN A 167 13.24 11.31 16.25
CA ASN A 167 12.54 10.06 15.98
C ASN A 167 11.01 10.21 16.11
N LEU A 168 10.41 11.00 15.23
CA LEU A 168 8.99 11.31 15.17
C LEU A 168 8.56 11.40 13.70
N ASP A 169 7.62 10.54 13.31
CA ASP A 169 7.02 10.52 11.98
C ASP A 169 5.50 10.70 12.04
N GLY A 170 4.99 11.62 11.23
CA GLY A 170 3.55 11.83 11.01
C GLY A 170 3.03 11.04 9.80
N PRO A 171 1.69 10.95 9.65
CA PRO A 171 1.07 10.46 8.42
C PRO A 171 1.44 11.32 7.19
N CYS A 172 1.31 10.75 6.00
CA CYS A 172 1.41 11.54 4.76
C CYS A 172 0.32 12.64 4.72
N GLY A 173 0.61 13.79 4.09
CA GLY A 173 -0.35 14.90 3.97
C GLY A 173 0.01 16.19 4.73
N GLY A 174 1.31 16.47 4.91
CA GLY A 174 1.79 17.75 5.48
C GLY A 174 2.08 17.74 6.97
N TYR A 175 1.74 16.67 7.69
CA TYR A 175 2.03 16.54 9.14
C TYR A 175 3.52 16.66 9.46
N ASN A 176 4.40 16.07 8.64
CA ASN A 176 5.85 16.19 8.81
C ASN A 176 6.35 17.62 8.63
N LEU A 177 5.77 18.39 7.70
CA LEU A 177 6.10 19.81 7.50
C LEU A 177 5.62 20.65 8.68
N GLN A 178 4.37 20.42 9.13
CA GLN A 178 3.82 21.10 10.31
C GLN A 178 4.68 20.84 11.55
N TRP A 179 5.14 19.60 11.74
CA TRP A 179 6.07 19.23 12.80
C TRP A 179 7.41 19.95 12.68
N ALA A 180 8.02 19.94 11.48
CA ALA A 180 9.29 20.60 11.25
C ALA A 180 9.24 22.10 11.56
N PHE A 181 8.19 22.79 11.12
CA PHE A 181 8.03 24.21 11.42
C PHE A 181 7.74 24.49 12.90
N SER A 182 6.87 23.70 13.52
CA SER A 182 6.47 23.91 14.92
C SER A 182 7.62 23.64 15.89
N SER A 183 8.35 22.53 15.70
CA SER A 183 9.51 22.18 16.52
C SER A 183 10.69 23.12 16.27
N GLY A 184 10.89 23.56 15.01
CA GLY A 184 11.91 24.53 14.64
C GLY A 184 11.69 25.89 15.31
N TYR A 185 10.46 26.40 15.26
CA TYR A 185 10.08 27.63 15.96
C TYR A 185 10.35 27.53 17.46
N LEU A 186 9.91 26.44 18.10
CA LEU A 186 10.07 26.24 19.54
C LEU A 186 11.55 26.16 19.95
N ALA A 187 12.38 25.44 19.19
CA ALA A 187 13.82 25.35 19.41
C ALA A 187 14.51 26.71 19.25
N GLY A 188 14.14 27.47 18.21
CA GLY A 188 14.70 28.80 17.92
C GLY A 188 14.22 29.90 18.86
N SER A 189 13.07 29.73 19.52
CA SER A 189 12.55 30.68 20.50
C SER A 189 13.15 30.52 21.90
N GLN A 190 13.97 29.50 22.13
CA GLN A 190 14.67 29.33 23.41
C GLN A 190 15.76 30.40 23.54
N LYS A 191 15.85 31.01 24.71
CA LYS A 191 16.94 31.95 25.01
C LYS A 191 18.25 31.16 25.10
N ALA A 192 19.28 31.64 24.41
CA ALA A 192 20.65 31.12 24.51
C ALA A 192 21.18 31.25 25.94
#